data_AF-W7BAQ5-F1
#
_entry.id   AF-W7BAQ5-F1
#
_cell.length_a   1.000
_cell.length_b   1.000
_cell.length_c   1.000
_cell.angle_alpha   90.00
_cell.angle_beta   90.00
_cell.angle_gamma   90.00
#
_symmetry.space_group_name_H-M   'P 1'
#
loop_
_entity.id
_entity.type
_entity.pdbx_description
1 polymer ?
#
loop_
_entity_poly.entity_id
_entity_poly.type
_entity_poly.pdbx_seq_one_letter_code
_entity_poly.pdbx_strand_id
1 'polypeptide(L)'
;PTTDTIKTSTDQEAIDSAQAEINKISDPSLKTGLQTNLDRAQELLDERNAVAKQVEDATKAVDTLFTNDTPTSNAIKPTTTQQAIDDAKKLVAAITDAAVKATRQADLDKAQTLLDTRTAQAVADQEQKTVANYVVNQLFVGNTPTSDAIKTSTGQEAIDNAQAEINKISDPSLKTGLQTNLDRAQELLNERNALTKQAEQAVDELFNNGDKNGSLKAE
;
A
#
# COMPACT_ATOMS: atom_id res chain seq x y z
N PRO A 1 -45.31 -28.94 8.86
CA PRO A 1 -45.03 -27.96 9.95
C PRO A 1 -45.66 -26.61 9.54
N THR A 2 -46.20 -25.84 10.48
CA THR A 2 -46.87 -24.55 10.17
C THR A 2 -45.89 -23.38 10.01
N THR A 3 -44.61 -23.60 10.32
CA THR A 3 -43.52 -22.65 10.12
C THR A 3 -42.41 -23.32 9.33
N ASP A 4 -41.95 -22.70 8.25
CA ASP A 4 -40.87 -23.20 7.38
C ASP A 4 -39.50 -22.81 7.95
N THR A 5 -39.28 -23.16 9.23
CA THR A 5 -38.08 -22.81 9.99
C THR A 5 -37.69 -23.94 10.93
N ILE A 6 -36.37 -24.13 11.11
CA ILE A 6 -35.80 -25.05 12.11
C ILE A 6 -35.28 -24.28 13.33
N LYS A 7 -35.11 -24.96 14.46
CA LYS A 7 -34.50 -24.35 15.65
C LYS A 7 -33.03 -24.04 15.35
N THR A 8 -32.50 -23.01 15.99
CA THR A 8 -31.05 -22.71 15.92
C THR A 8 -30.19 -23.85 16.44
N SER A 9 -30.71 -24.65 17.39
CA SER A 9 -30.07 -25.85 17.93
C SER A 9 -30.24 -27.10 17.07
N THR A 10 -30.98 -27.05 15.95
CA THR A 10 -31.07 -28.19 15.05
C THR A 10 -29.75 -28.30 14.29
N ASP A 11 -29.03 -29.39 14.46
CA ASP A 11 -27.82 -29.79 13.74
C ASP A 11 -28.03 -31.15 13.07
N GLN A 12 -26.98 -31.69 12.44
CA GLN A 12 -27.06 -32.98 11.76
C GLN A 12 -27.35 -34.12 12.75
N GLU A 13 -26.77 -34.07 13.96
CA GLU A 13 -27.02 -35.07 15.00
C GLU A 13 -28.49 -35.11 15.43
N ALA A 14 -29.14 -33.95 15.52
CA ALA A 14 -30.56 -33.84 15.82
C ALA A 14 -31.44 -34.41 14.69
N ILE A 15 -31.07 -34.20 13.43
CA ILE A 15 -31.76 -34.79 12.27
C ILE A 15 -31.61 -36.31 12.26
N ASP A 16 -30.38 -36.81 12.42
CA ASP A 16 -30.07 -38.24 12.43
C ASP A 16 -30.78 -38.95 13.59
N SER A 17 -30.85 -38.30 14.76
CA SER A 17 -31.59 -38.81 15.91
C SER A 17 -33.09 -38.91 15.64
N ALA A 18 -33.69 -37.89 15.01
CA ALA A 18 -35.10 -37.93 14.63
C ALA A 18 -35.37 -39.00 13.56
N GLN A 19 -34.45 -39.19 12.61
CA GLN A 19 -34.53 -40.26 11.60
C GLN A 19 -34.58 -41.64 12.26
N ALA A 20 -33.75 -41.87 13.28
CA ALA A 20 -33.73 -43.13 14.03
C ALA A 20 -35.07 -43.42 14.74
N GLU A 21 -35.74 -42.40 15.29
CA GLU A 21 -37.07 -42.56 15.90
C GLU A 21 -38.16 -42.82 14.85
N ILE A 22 -38.15 -42.10 13.72
CA ILE A 22 -39.08 -42.34 12.60
C ILE A 22 -38.95 -43.77 12.07
N ASN A 23 -37.73 -44.31 12.03
CA ASN A 23 -37.47 -45.67 11.57
C ASN A 23 -38.16 -46.76 12.41
N LYS A 24 -38.45 -46.49 13.70
CA LYS A 24 -39.13 -47.42 14.62
C LYS A 24 -40.65 -47.46 14.44
N ILE A 25 -41.24 -46.54 13.65
CA ILE A 25 -42.69 -46.43 13.48
C ILE A 25 -43.21 -47.52 12.53
N SER A 26 -44.21 -48.27 12.99
CA SER A 26 -44.86 -49.33 12.21
C SER A 26 -46.00 -48.83 11.30
N ASP A 27 -46.68 -47.73 11.65
CA ASP A 27 -47.75 -47.14 10.84
C ASP A 27 -47.15 -46.50 9.58
N PRO A 28 -47.45 -47.02 8.37
CA PRO A 28 -46.84 -46.51 7.14
C PRO A 28 -47.24 -45.08 6.79
N SER A 29 -48.48 -44.69 7.10
CA SER A 29 -49.00 -43.36 6.77
C SER A 29 -48.37 -42.31 7.67
N LEU A 30 -48.30 -42.59 8.97
CA LEU A 30 -47.65 -41.71 9.93
C LEU A 30 -46.15 -41.58 9.64
N LYS A 31 -45.48 -42.71 9.36
CA LYS A 31 -44.06 -42.73 9.01
C LYS A 31 -43.77 -41.86 7.79
N THR A 32 -44.59 -41.98 6.74
CA THR A 32 -44.45 -41.17 5.52
C THR A 32 -44.58 -39.67 5.81
N GLY A 33 -45.60 -39.26 6.57
CA GLY A 33 -45.81 -37.84 6.89
C GLY A 33 -44.69 -37.24 7.75
N LEU A 34 -44.15 -38.01 8.70
CA LEU A 34 -43.01 -37.57 9.52
C LEU A 34 -41.71 -37.52 8.69
N GLN A 35 -41.50 -38.47 7.79
CA GLN A 35 -40.35 -38.46 6.89
C GLN A 35 -40.33 -37.20 6.02
N THR A 36 -41.45 -36.84 5.39
CA THR A 36 -41.56 -35.60 4.61
C THR A 36 -41.20 -34.36 5.43
N ASN A 37 -41.59 -34.30 6.71
CA ASN A 37 -41.23 -33.18 7.57
C ASN A 37 -39.75 -33.17 7.95
N LEU A 38 -39.14 -34.34 8.14
CA LEU A 38 -37.72 -34.46 8.45
C LEU A 38 -36.86 -34.11 7.23
N ASP A 39 -37.25 -34.55 6.03
CA ASP A 39 -36.59 -34.21 4.77
C ASP A 39 -36.59 -32.68 4.58
N ARG A 40 -37.72 -32.01 4.83
CA ARG A 40 -37.78 -30.54 4.79
C ARG A 40 -36.88 -29.88 5.84
N ALA A 41 -36.76 -30.46 7.04
CA ALA A 41 -35.86 -29.95 8.06
C ALA A 41 -34.37 -30.11 7.67
N GLN A 42 -34.01 -31.19 6.97
CA GLN A 42 -32.68 -31.38 6.40
C GLN A 42 -32.38 -30.33 5.32
N GLU A 43 -33.30 -30.09 4.39
CA GLU A 43 -33.15 -29.03 3.38
C GLU A 43 -32.88 -27.66 4.01
N LEU A 44 -33.66 -27.29 5.04
CA LEU A 44 -33.48 -26.04 5.77
C LEU A 44 -32.14 -25.96 6.53
N LEU A 45 -31.65 -27.09 7.05
CA LEU A 45 -30.34 -27.18 7.68
C LEU A 45 -29.22 -26.96 6.66
N ASP A 46 -29.33 -27.58 5.50
CA ASP A 46 -28.37 -27.46 4.40
C ASP A 46 -28.34 -26.04 3.84
N GLU A 47 -29.50 -25.41 3.64
CA GLU A 47 -29.64 -24.00 3.26
C GLU A 47 -28.94 -23.08 4.27
N ARG A 48 -29.19 -23.29 5.57
CA ARG A 48 -28.57 -22.50 6.65
C ARG A 48 -27.05 -22.65 6.67
N ASN A 49 -26.54 -23.87 6.49
CA ASN A 49 -25.11 -24.14 6.46
C ASN A 49 -24.44 -23.51 5.21
N ALA A 50 -25.12 -23.53 4.06
CA ALA A 50 -24.63 -22.87 2.85
C ALA A 50 -24.52 -21.35 3.03
N VAL A 51 -25.51 -20.71 3.68
CA VAL A 51 -25.47 -19.28 4.03
C VAL A 51 -24.31 -18.98 5.00
N ALA A 52 -24.12 -19.81 6.03
CA ALA A 52 -23.02 -19.64 6.99
C ALA A 52 -21.66 -19.70 6.29
N LYS A 53 -21.47 -20.68 5.39
CA LYS A 53 -20.23 -20.82 4.61
C LYS A 53 -19.99 -19.62 3.70
N GLN A 54 -21.03 -19.10 3.05
CA GLN A 54 -20.94 -17.92 2.21
C GLN A 54 -20.47 -16.69 2.99
N VAL A 55 -20.98 -16.50 4.21
CA VAL A 55 -20.55 -15.42 5.12
C VAL A 55 -19.09 -15.60 5.54
N GLU A 56 -18.66 -16.82 5.84
CA GLU A 56 -17.26 -17.13 6.19
C GLU A 56 -16.31 -16.82 5.02
N ASP A 57 -16.62 -17.31 3.82
CA ASP A 57 -15.81 -17.09 2.61
C ASP A 57 -15.68 -15.59 2.31
N ALA A 58 -16.78 -14.84 2.40
CA ALA A 58 -16.77 -13.39 2.20
C ALA A 58 -15.98 -12.65 3.30
N THR A 59 -16.12 -13.07 4.56
CA THR A 59 -15.37 -12.48 5.69
C THR A 59 -13.87 -12.65 5.48
N LYS A 60 -13.43 -13.88 5.17
CA LYS A 60 -12.02 -14.17 4.90
C LYS A 60 -11.49 -13.40 3.69
N ALA A 61 -12.27 -13.30 2.61
CA ALA A 61 -11.87 -12.56 1.43
C ALA A 61 -11.70 -11.06 1.71
N VAL A 62 -12.58 -10.45 2.50
CA VAL A 62 -12.46 -9.05 2.91
C VAL A 62 -11.28 -8.85 3.86
N ASP A 63 -11.18 -9.66 4.90
CA ASP A 63 -10.19 -9.50 5.96
C ASP A 63 -8.75 -9.61 5.40
N THR A 64 -8.51 -10.55 4.48
CA THR A 64 -7.19 -10.76 3.85
C THR A 64 -6.73 -9.63 2.92
N LEU A 65 -7.60 -8.66 2.58
CA LEU A 65 -7.19 -7.43 1.89
C LEU A 65 -6.35 -6.51 2.80
N PHE A 66 -6.48 -6.69 4.12
CA PHE A 66 -5.90 -5.81 5.12
C PHE A 66 -4.65 -6.38 5.79
N THR A 67 -3.81 -5.50 6.32
CA THR A 67 -2.70 -5.88 7.19
C THR A 67 -3.25 -6.60 8.43
N ASN A 68 -2.56 -7.66 8.86
CA ASN A 68 -3.00 -8.55 9.95
C ASN A 68 -4.36 -9.22 9.74
N ASP A 69 -4.82 -9.30 8.49
CA ASP A 69 -6.09 -9.91 8.11
C ASP A 69 -7.26 -9.30 8.90
N THR A 70 -7.28 -7.97 9.05
CA THR A 70 -8.36 -7.26 9.74
C THR A 70 -8.60 -5.86 9.18
N PRO A 71 -9.87 -5.48 8.89
CA PRO A 71 -10.23 -4.12 8.45
C PRO A 71 -9.89 -3.03 9.46
N THR A 72 -9.67 -3.39 10.74
CA THR A 72 -9.32 -2.44 11.80
C THR A 72 -7.89 -1.91 11.70
N SER A 73 -7.01 -2.54 10.93
CA SER A 73 -5.61 -2.14 10.77
C SER A 73 -5.42 -0.79 10.08
N ASN A 74 -6.46 -0.27 9.40
CA ASN A 74 -6.39 0.95 8.56
C ASN A 74 -5.31 0.91 7.47
N ALA A 75 -4.85 -0.28 7.09
CA ALA A 75 -3.85 -0.47 6.04
C ALA A 75 -4.18 -1.72 5.21
N ILE A 76 -3.97 -1.63 3.89
CA ILE A 76 -4.05 -2.79 3.01
C ILE A 76 -2.69 -3.47 2.87
N LYS A 77 -2.69 -4.78 2.59
CA LYS A 77 -1.44 -5.48 2.27
C LYS A 77 -0.82 -4.92 0.99
N PRO A 78 0.51 -5.00 0.82
CA PRO A 78 1.16 -4.67 -0.45
C PRO A 78 0.59 -5.45 -1.64
N THR A 79 0.18 -6.70 -1.41
CA THR A 79 -0.41 -7.62 -2.40
C THR A 79 -1.87 -7.33 -2.73
N THR A 80 -2.54 -6.43 -2.01
CA THR A 80 -3.93 -6.08 -2.30
C THR A 80 -3.99 -5.33 -3.62
N THR A 81 -4.76 -5.87 -4.56
CA THR A 81 -4.96 -5.31 -5.91
C THR A 81 -6.43 -5.00 -6.13
N GLN A 82 -6.74 -4.25 -7.19
CA GLN A 82 -8.13 -4.02 -7.60
C GLN A 82 -8.88 -5.33 -7.83
N GLN A 83 -8.21 -6.32 -8.46
CA GLN A 83 -8.78 -7.64 -8.71
C GLN A 83 -9.17 -8.35 -7.40
N ALA A 84 -8.29 -8.31 -6.38
CA ALA A 84 -8.59 -8.91 -5.08
C ALA A 84 -9.80 -8.26 -4.40
N ILE A 85 -9.91 -6.93 -4.48
CA ILE A 85 -11.08 -6.19 -3.97
C ILE A 85 -12.34 -6.58 -4.74
N ASP A 86 -12.27 -6.66 -6.07
CA ASP A 86 -13.43 -6.99 -6.90
C ASP A 86 -13.91 -8.44 -6.73
N ASP A 87 -12.99 -9.36 -6.46
CA ASP A 87 -13.34 -10.74 -6.12
C ASP A 87 -14.00 -10.85 -4.75
N ALA A 88 -13.52 -10.11 -3.74
CA ALA A 88 -14.18 -10.01 -2.45
C ALA A 88 -15.56 -9.34 -2.54
N LYS A 89 -15.72 -8.30 -3.37
CA LYS A 89 -17.03 -7.66 -3.66
C LYS A 89 -18.05 -8.66 -4.18
N LYS A 90 -17.66 -9.60 -5.06
CA LYS A 90 -18.57 -10.64 -5.59
C LYS A 90 -19.09 -11.55 -4.47
N LEU A 91 -18.22 -11.94 -3.54
CA LEU A 91 -18.60 -12.78 -2.40
C LEU A 91 -19.54 -12.04 -1.44
N VAL A 92 -19.23 -10.79 -1.11
CA VAL A 92 -20.09 -9.95 -0.26
C VAL A 92 -21.45 -9.67 -0.91
N ALA A 93 -21.49 -9.47 -2.24
CA ALA A 93 -22.73 -9.26 -2.97
C ALA A 93 -23.72 -10.44 -2.84
N ALA A 94 -23.20 -11.65 -2.65
CA ALA A 94 -23.98 -12.87 -2.56
C ALA A 94 -24.59 -13.11 -1.15
N ILE A 95 -24.10 -12.43 -0.11
CA ILE A 95 -24.65 -12.53 1.26
C ILE A 95 -26.11 -12.07 1.30
N THR A 96 -26.97 -12.87 1.94
CA THR A 96 -28.40 -12.58 2.08
C THR A 96 -28.73 -11.72 3.29
N ASP A 97 -28.00 -11.87 4.41
CA ASP A 97 -28.17 -11.02 5.58
C ASP A 97 -27.73 -9.57 5.29
N ALA A 98 -28.69 -8.65 5.33
CA ALA A 98 -28.45 -7.26 4.97
C ALA A 98 -27.49 -6.52 5.91
N ALA A 99 -27.49 -6.85 7.21
CA ALA A 99 -26.63 -6.19 8.19
C ALA A 99 -25.17 -6.66 8.05
N VAL A 100 -24.96 -7.96 7.86
CA VAL A 100 -23.63 -8.54 7.58
C VAL A 100 -23.10 -8.01 6.26
N LYS A 101 -23.94 -8.00 5.21
CA LYS A 101 -23.58 -7.47 3.90
C LYS A 101 -23.17 -6.00 3.97
N ALA A 102 -23.95 -5.16 4.63
CA ALA A 102 -23.64 -3.74 4.80
C ALA A 102 -22.32 -3.52 5.53
N THR A 103 -22.07 -4.29 6.60
CA THR A 103 -20.80 -4.24 7.34
C THR A 103 -19.62 -4.57 6.44
N ARG A 104 -19.69 -5.68 5.70
CA ARG A 104 -18.59 -6.11 4.80
C ARG A 104 -18.43 -5.17 3.61
N GLN A 105 -19.50 -4.54 3.13
CA GLN A 105 -19.43 -3.52 2.08
C GLN A 105 -18.67 -2.28 2.55
N ALA A 106 -18.90 -1.83 3.78
CA ALA A 106 -18.15 -0.71 4.35
C ALA A 106 -16.64 -1.02 4.45
N ASP A 107 -16.28 -2.26 4.79
CA ASP A 107 -14.88 -2.70 4.80
C ASP A 107 -14.29 -2.73 3.38
N LEU A 108 -15.05 -3.16 2.36
CA LEU A 108 -14.60 -3.09 0.97
C LEU A 108 -14.40 -1.67 0.47
N ASP A 109 -15.29 -0.74 0.82
CA ASP A 109 -15.18 0.68 0.46
C ASP A 109 -13.94 1.31 1.10
N LYS A 110 -13.62 0.90 2.34
CA LYS A 110 -12.39 1.27 3.02
C LYS A 110 -11.15 0.72 2.31
N ALA A 111 -11.14 -0.57 1.94
CA ALA A 111 -10.03 -1.16 1.18
C ALA A 111 -9.82 -0.44 -0.16
N GLN A 112 -10.91 -0.10 -0.86
CA GLN A 112 -10.88 0.66 -2.11
C GLN A 112 -10.25 2.04 -1.90
N THR A 113 -10.70 2.79 -0.89
CA THR A 113 -10.16 4.12 -0.57
C THR A 113 -8.66 4.08 -0.28
N LEU A 114 -8.21 3.06 0.45
CA LEU A 114 -6.78 2.86 0.73
C LEU A 114 -5.98 2.51 -0.52
N LEU A 115 -6.54 1.69 -1.42
CA LEU A 115 -5.90 1.34 -2.70
C LEU A 115 -5.78 2.57 -3.61
N ASP A 116 -6.84 3.37 -3.70
CA ASP A 116 -6.87 4.58 -4.51
C ASP A 116 -5.85 5.59 -3.98
N THR A 117 -5.78 5.77 -2.65
CA THR A 117 -4.80 6.63 -1.99
C THR A 117 -3.37 6.18 -2.29
N ARG A 118 -3.07 4.89 -2.16
CA ARG A 118 -1.74 4.33 -2.48
C ARG A 118 -1.37 4.57 -3.94
N THR A 119 -2.33 4.38 -4.84
CA THR A 119 -2.12 4.58 -6.29
C THR A 119 -1.87 6.05 -6.60
N ALA A 120 -2.64 6.97 -6.01
CA ALA A 120 -2.44 8.41 -6.17
C ALA A 120 -1.07 8.85 -5.62
N GLN A 121 -0.64 8.33 -4.47
CA GLN A 121 0.69 8.62 -3.92
C GLN A 121 1.80 8.14 -4.84
N ALA A 122 1.68 6.94 -5.44
CA ALA A 122 2.67 6.44 -6.39
C ALA A 122 2.80 7.33 -7.63
N VAL A 123 1.68 7.87 -8.13
CA VAL A 123 1.69 8.85 -9.24
C VAL A 123 2.37 10.15 -8.79
N ALA A 124 1.99 10.69 -7.64
CA ALA A 124 2.58 11.92 -7.10
C ALA A 124 4.09 11.79 -6.88
N ASP A 125 4.56 10.65 -6.36
CA ASP A 125 5.99 10.37 -6.18
C ASP A 125 6.73 10.33 -7.52
N GLN A 126 6.12 9.79 -8.57
CA GLN A 126 6.73 9.72 -9.90
C GLN A 126 6.79 11.11 -10.59
N GLU A 127 5.76 11.93 -10.40
CA GLU A 127 5.76 13.33 -10.85
C GLU A 127 6.82 14.15 -10.10
N GLN A 128 6.88 14.02 -8.77
CA GLN A 128 7.87 14.68 -7.94
C GLN A 128 9.30 14.22 -8.26
N LYS A 129 9.50 12.93 -8.57
CA LYS A 129 10.77 12.40 -9.09
C LYS A 129 11.21 13.11 -10.36
N THR A 130 10.28 13.45 -11.25
CA THR A 130 10.59 14.18 -12.50
C THR A 130 11.08 15.60 -12.18
N VAL A 131 10.43 16.29 -11.24
CA VAL A 131 10.85 17.61 -10.75
C VAL A 131 12.23 17.54 -10.12
N ALA A 132 12.45 16.61 -9.19
CA ALA A 132 13.72 16.42 -8.52
C ALA A 132 14.85 16.08 -9.52
N ASN A 133 14.58 15.21 -10.51
CA ASN A 133 15.52 14.87 -11.57
C ASN A 133 15.91 16.11 -12.39
N TYR A 134 14.94 16.95 -12.77
CA TYR A 134 15.23 18.20 -13.46
C TYR A 134 16.14 19.11 -12.63
N VAL A 135 15.79 19.37 -11.36
CA VAL A 135 16.57 20.28 -10.51
C VAL A 135 17.98 19.75 -10.26
N VAL A 136 18.15 18.45 -9.98
CA VAL A 136 19.47 17.82 -9.84
C VAL A 136 20.28 17.96 -11.12
N ASN A 137 19.69 17.67 -12.29
CA ASN A 137 20.37 17.80 -13.57
C ASN A 137 20.84 19.23 -13.86
N GLN A 138 20.05 20.24 -13.47
CA GLN A 138 20.39 21.65 -13.64
C GLN A 138 21.62 22.10 -12.82
N LEU A 139 22.06 21.33 -11.82
CA LEU A 139 23.31 21.60 -11.09
C LEU A 139 24.55 21.40 -11.98
N PHE A 140 24.42 20.58 -13.02
CA PHE A 140 25.54 20.13 -13.86
C PHE A 140 25.67 20.87 -15.19
N VAL A 141 26.88 20.89 -15.73
CA VAL A 141 27.16 21.35 -17.09
C VAL A 141 26.39 20.48 -18.09
N GLY A 142 25.81 21.11 -19.12
CA GLY A 142 24.96 20.40 -20.08
C GLY A 142 23.66 19.84 -19.49
N ASN A 143 23.29 20.23 -18.26
CA ASN A 143 22.10 19.75 -17.56
C ASN A 143 22.08 18.23 -17.42
N THR A 144 23.24 17.62 -17.17
CA THR A 144 23.37 16.17 -17.00
C THR A 144 24.48 15.82 -16.00
N PRO A 145 24.20 14.96 -15.01
CA PRO A 145 25.20 14.46 -14.07
C PRO A 145 26.38 13.75 -14.75
N THR A 146 26.18 13.19 -15.94
CA THR A 146 27.23 12.52 -16.72
C THR A 146 28.33 13.46 -17.21
N SER A 147 28.13 14.78 -17.14
CA SER A 147 29.19 15.75 -17.43
C SER A 147 30.30 15.73 -16.38
N ASP A 148 30.00 15.21 -15.18
CA ASP A 148 30.86 15.22 -14.00
C ASP A 148 31.46 16.60 -13.68
N ALA A 149 30.72 17.65 -14.02
CA ALA A 149 31.10 19.04 -13.80
C ALA A 149 29.87 19.84 -13.40
N ILE A 150 29.98 20.66 -12.35
CA ILE A 150 28.92 21.59 -11.93
C ILE A 150 28.99 22.92 -12.67
N LYS A 151 27.84 23.58 -12.86
CA LYS A 151 27.82 24.96 -13.39
C LYS A 151 28.52 25.91 -12.42
N THR A 152 29.03 27.03 -12.94
CA THR A 152 29.59 28.11 -12.12
C THR A 152 28.55 28.71 -11.17
N SER A 153 27.27 28.75 -11.58
CA SER A 153 26.14 29.20 -10.76
C SER A 153 25.72 28.20 -9.68
N THR A 154 26.20 26.95 -9.73
CA THR A 154 25.86 25.93 -8.72
C THR A 154 26.62 26.24 -7.45
N GLY A 155 25.91 26.62 -6.39
CA GLY A 155 26.42 26.80 -5.02
C GLY A 155 25.62 25.98 -4.02
N GLN A 156 25.92 26.15 -2.72
CA GLN A 156 25.28 25.35 -1.66
C GLN A 156 23.76 25.49 -1.66
N GLU A 157 23.25 26.72 -1.82
CA GLU A 157 21.81 26.99 -1.89
C GLU A 157 21.11 26.19 -3.02
N ALA A 158 21.77 26.02 -4.18
CA ALA A 158 21.20 25.24 -5.27
C ALA A 158 21.14 23.73 -4.94
N ILE A 159 22.14 23.22 -4.23
CA ILE A 159 22.19 21.83 -3.75
C ILE A 159 21.12 21.59 -2.69
N ASP A 160 21.00 22.50 -1.71
CA ASP A 160 20.01 22.40 -0.64
C ASP A 160 18.58 22.44 -1.20
N ASN A 161 18.33 23.28 -2.21
CA ASN A 161 17.06 23.32 -2.93
C ASN A 161 16.77 22.01 -3.67
N ALA A 162 17.76 21.41 -4.32
CA ALA A 162 17.60 20.09 -4.96
C ALA A 162 17.31 18.98 -3.93
N GLN A 163 17.98 19.01 -2.78
CA GLN A 163 17.71 18.09 -1.68
C GLN A 163 16.26 18.22 -1.17
N ALA A 164 15.76 19.45 -1.07
CA ALA A 164 14.39 19.69 -0.66
C ALA A 164 13.38 19.06 -1.64
N GLU A 165 13.63 19.10 -2.94
CA GLU A 165 12.78 18.42 -3.94
C GLU A 165 12.85 16.89 -3.85
N ILE A 166 14.01 16.31 -3.58
CA ILE A 166 14.17 14.86 -3.35
C ILE A 166 13.39 14.43 -2.09
N ASN A 167 13.42 15.26 -1.03
CA ASN A 167 12.77 14.94 0.25
C ASN A 167 11.24 14.88 0.15
N LYS A 168 10.62 15.55 -0.83
CA LYS A 168 9.17 15.49 -1.09
C LYS A 168 8.68 14.16 -1.63
N ILE A 169 9.57 13.32 -2.19
CA ILE A 169 9.22 11.97 -2.68
C ILE A 169 8.96 11.08 -1.47
N SER A 170 7.86 10.34 -1.42
CA SER A 170 7.56 9.44 -0.30
C SER A 170 8.29 8.11 -0.42
N ASP A 171 8.28 7.48 -1.60
CA ASP A 171 8.97 6.23 -1.88
C ASP A 171 10.51 6.39 -1.85
N PRO A 172 11.21 5.78 -0.87
CA PRO A 172 12.66 5.91 -0.75
C PRO A 172 13.42 5.27 -1.92
N SER A 173 12.85 4.25 -2.59
CA SER A 173 13.50 3.57 -3.71
C SER A 173 13.67 4.49 -4.93
N LEU A 174 12.79 5.49 -5.08
CA LEU A 174 12.88 6.49 -6.14
C LEU A 174 13.94 7.57 -5.87
N LYS A 175 14.42 7.69 -4.62
CA LYS A 175 15.42 8.69 -4.21
C LYS A 175 16.85 8.28 -4.55
N THR A 176 17.16 6.98 -4.57
CA THR A 176 18.55 6.49 -4.59
C THR A 176 19.41 7.11 -5.68
N GLY A 177 18.98 7.04 -6.95
CA GLY A 177 19.76 7.60 -8.06
C GLY A 177 19.85 9.13 -8.05
N LEU A 178 18.81 9.82 -7.56
CA LEU A 178 18.82 11.27 -7.40
C LEU A 178 19.81 11.70 -6.31
N GLN A 179 19.82 10.99 -5.18
CA GLN A 179 20.72 11.26 -4.07
C GLN A 179 22.18 11.02 -4.48
N THR A 180 22.48 9.93 -5.19
CA THR A 180 23.84 9.69 -5.71
C THR A 180 24.33 10.85 -6.58
N ASN A 181 23.49 11.37 -7.48
CA ASN A 181 23.88 12.51 -8.32
C ASN A 181 24.02 13.80 -7.51
N LEU A 182 23.15 14.03 -6.52
CA LEU A 182 23.23 15.20 -5.66
C LEU A 182 24.49 15.19 -4.79
N ASP A 183 24.82 14.04 -4.21
CA ASP A 183 26.04 13.83 -3.42
C ASP A 183 27.29 14.11 -4.29
N ARG A 184 27.28 13.66 -5.55
CA ARG A 184 28.36 13.98 -6.49
C ARG A 184 28.46 15.47 -6.81
N ALA A 185 27.35 16.18 -6.97
CA ALA A 185 27.37 17.64 -7.13
C ALA A 185 27.97 18.34 -5.88
N GLN A 186 27.68 17.84 -4.69
CA GLN A 186 28.23 18.35 -3.43
C GLN A 186 29.74 18.13 -3.34
N GLU A 187 30.24 16.96 -3.74
CA GLU A 187 31.68 16.69 -3.84
C GLU A 187 32.38 17.68 -4.78
N LEU A 188 31.86 17.84 -6.00
CA LEU A 188 32.40 18.77 -6.99
C LEU A 188 32.39 20.23 -6.50
N LEU A 189 31.37 20.64 -5.74
CA LEU A 189 31.33 21.97 -5.12
C LEU A 189 32.45 22.12 -4.07
N ASN A 190 32.64 21.10 -3.24
CA ASN A 190 33.69 21.09 -2.22
C ASN A 190 35.09 21.15 -2.86
N GLU A 191 35.32 20.37 -3.91
CA GLU A 191 36.56 20.38 -4.69
C GLU A 191 36.84 21.77 -5.28
N ARG A 192 35.85 22.39 -5.93
CA ARG A 192 35.98 23.75 -6.49
C ARG A 192 36.31 24.79 -5.43
N ASN A 193 35.67 24.71 -4.26
CA ASN A 193 35.92 25.64 -3.15
C ASN A 193 37.34 25.45 -2.58
N ALA A 194 37.80 24.21 -2.46
CA ALA A 194 39.16 23.91 -2.01
C ALA A 194 40.21 24.44 -2.99
N LEU A 195 40.01 24.25 -4.30
CA LEU A 195 40.88 24.80 -5.34
C LEU A 195 40.90 26.33 -5.34
N THR A 196 39.74 26.96 -5.17
CA THR A 196 39.64 28.43 -5.07
C THR A 196 40.47 28.95 -3.90
N LYS A 197 40.33 28.32 -2.72
CA LYS A 197 41.11 28.67 -1.54
C LYS A 197 42.62 28.51 -1.75
N GLN A 198 43.05 27.45 -2.43
CA GLN A 198 44.46 27.23 -2.75
C GLN A 198 45.00 28.29 -3.72
N ALA A 199 44.22 28.66 -4.74
CA ALA A 199 44.60 29.69 -5.69
C ALA A 199 44.71 31.07 -5.02
N GLU A 200 43.78 31.42 -4.12
CA GLU A 200 43.85 32.63 -3.31
C GLU A 200 45.12 32.67 -2.46
N GLN A 201 45.45 31.57 -1.78
CA GLN A 201 46.68 31.44 -0.98
C GLN A 201 47.95 31.61 -1.82
N ALA A 202 48.02 30.94 -2.98
CA ALA A 202 49.19 31.04 -3.87
C ALA A 202 49.38 32.47 -4.42
N VAL A 203 48.28 33.19 -4.70
CA VAL A 203 48.34 34.61 -5.11
C VAL A 203 48.80 35.49 -3.95
N ASP A 204 48.29 35.28 -2.75
CA ASP A 204 48.68 36.05 -1.56
C ASP A 204 50.18 35.89 -1.24
N GLU A 205 50.76 34.71 -1.48
CA GLU A 205 52.19 34.42 -1.29
C GLU A 205 53.15 35.17 -2.25
N LEU A 206 52.64 35.70 -3.38
CA LEU A 206 53.42 36.51 -4.31
C LEU A 206 53.68 37.94 -3.79
N PHE A 207 52.89 38.40 -2.82
CA PHE A 207 53.02 39.74 -2.23
C PHE A 207 53.78 39.70 -0.91
N ASN A 208 54.67 40.67 -0.68
CA ASN A 208 55.42 40.76 0.59
C ASN A 208 54.43 40.93 1.77
N ASN A 209 54.56 40.08 2.78
CA ASN A 209 53.69 40.02 3.96
C ASN A 209 52.19 39.76 3.70
N GLY A 210 51.81 39.25 2.51
CA GLY A 210 50.41 38.99 2.17
C GLY A 210 49.57 40.27 1.98
N ASP A 211 50.19 41.45 1.89
CA ASP A 211 49.50 42.71 1.62
C ASP A 211 49.35 42.91 0.11
N LYS A 212 48.11 42.83 -0.39
CA LYS A 212 47.74 43.07 -1.80
C LYS A 212 48.04 44.49 -2.28
N ASN A 213 48.38 45.41 -1.36
CA ASN A 213 48.81 46.78 -1.65
C ASN A 213 50.34 47.00 -1.49
N GLY A 214 51.12 45.98 -1.13
CA GLY A 214 52.57 46.05 -0.92
C GLY A 214 53.38 45.62 -2.15
N SER A 215 54.60 46.17 -2.30
CA SER A 215 55.52 45.88 -3.41
C SER A 215 55.81 44.38 -3.59
N LEU A 216 55.90 43.94 -4.85
CA LEU A 216 56.21 42.55 -5.26
C LEU A 216 57.49 42.01 -4.59
N LYS A 217 57.51 40.70 -4.34
CA LYS A 217 58.67 39.98 -3.79
C LYS A 217 59.87 40.16 -4.72
N ALA A 218 60.96 40.74 -4.23
CA ALA A 218 62.19 40.91 -5.01
C ALA A 218 62.88 39.55 -5.18
N GLU A 219 63.27 39.22 -6.42
CA GLU A 219 64.05 38.00 -6.77
C GLU A 219 65.42 37.96 -6.10
#